data_AF-A0A533VYV1-F1
#
_entry.id   AF-A0A533VYV1-F1
#
_cell.length_a   1.000
_cell.length_b   1.000
_cell.length_c   1.000
_cell.angle_alpha   90.00
_cell.angle_beta   90.00
_cell.angle_gamma   90.00
#
_symmetry.space_group_name_H-M   'P 1'
#
loop_
_entity.id
_entity.type
_entity.pdbx_description
1 polymer ?
#
loop_
_entity_poly.entity_id
_entity_poly.type
_entity_poly.pdbx_seq_one_letter_code
_entity_poly.pdbx_strand_id
1 'polypeptide(L)'
;MAYGAVVGKREGIGRFKELASPSSLLQLTVAESILAQDPSLCSYMDVENPSSLDFLHAFQKELGTLEELLSHHDRGGFEEKFMATASLYSRGETAMATEKVYRAIEANRE
;
A
#
# COMPACT_ATOMS: atom_id res chain seq x y z
N MET A 1 0.31 8.67 6.37
CA MET A 1 1.52 9.52 6.45
C MET A 1 2.82 8.79 6.08
N ALA A 2 3.14 7.63 6.68
CA ALA A 2 4.43 6.94 6.51
C ALA A 2 4.81 6.64 5.03
N TYR A 3 3.89 6.11 4.23
CA TYR A 3 4.13 5.82 2.81
C TYR A 3 4.54 7.07 2.02
N GLY A 4 3.75 8.15 2.14
CA GLY A 4 4.05 9.43 1.47
C GLY A 4 5.39 10.03 1.92
N ALA A 5 5.77 9.85 3.19
CA ALA A 5 7.09 10.27 3.68
C ALA A 5 8.23 9.47 3.04
N VAL A 6 8.07 8.15 2.85
CA VAL A 6 9.06 7.31 2.17
C VAL A 6 9.22 7.73 0.71
N VAL A 7 8.11 7.87 -0.02
CA VAL A 7 8.11 8.30 -1.43
C VAL A 7 8.73 9.70 -1.58
N GLY A 8 8.29 10.64 -0.74
CA GLY A 8 8.75 12.03 -0.79
C GLY A 8 10.23 12.20 -0.44
N LYS A 9 10.78 11.39 0.47
CA LYS A 9 12.18 11.53 0.94
C LYS A 9 13.19 10.73 0.13
N ARG A 10 12.80 9.62 -0.52
CA ARG A 10 13.75 8.70 -1.17
C ARG A 10 14.07 9.06 -2.63
N GLU A 11 13.04 9.23 -3.45
CA GLU A 11 13.17 9.43 -4.91
C GLU A 11 12.66 10.81 -5.36
N GLY A 12 11.85 11.46 -4.51
CA GLY A 12 11.00 12.58 -4.90
C GLY A 12 9.76 12.10 -5.65
N ILE A 13 8.61 12.76 -5.41
CA ILE A 13 7.30 12.32 -5.93
C ILE A 13 7.28 12.22 -7.46
N GLY A 14 7.93 13.16 -8.17
CA GLY A 14 7.98 13.17 -9.64
C GLY A 14 8.64 11.93 -10.21
N ARG A 15 9.87 11.62 -9.77
CA ARG A 15 10.63 10.45 -10.22
C ARG A 15 9.96 9.13 -9.82
N PHE A 16 9.35 9.08 -8.63
CA PHE A 16 8.59 7.91 -8.22
C PHE A 16 7.41 7.64 -9.15
N LYS A 17 6.68 8.67 -9.61
CA LYS A 17 5.56 8.50 -10.55
C LYS A 17 5.99 7.91 -11.90
N GLU A 18 7.23 8.16 -12.33
CA GLU A 18 7.79 7.60 -13.57
C GLU A 18 8.17 6.12 -13.46
N LEU A 19 8.61 5.67 -12.29
CA LEU A 19 9.15 4.32 -12.07
C LEU A 19 8.19 3.38 -11.32
N ALA A 20 7.13 3.92 -10.72
CA ALA A 20 6.20 3.18 -9.89
C ALA A 20 5.38 2.18 -10.70
N SER A 21 5.15 1.01 -10.10
CA SER A 21 4.13 0.10 -10.59
C SER A 21 2.73 0.72 -10.45
N PRO A 22 1.73 0.24 -11.20
CA PRO A 22 0.35 0.70 -11.05
C PRO A 22 -0.20 0.62 -9.62
N SER A 23 0.14 -0.45 -8.91
CA SER A 23 -0.25 -0.63 -7.50
C SER A 23 0.37 0.44 -6.61
N SER A 24 1.63 0.79 -6.85
CA SER A 24 2.33 1.86 -6.14
C SER A 24 1.75 3.24 -6.47
N LEU A 25 1.31 3.48 -7.71
CA LEU A 25 0.61 4.72 -8.08
C LEU A 25 -0.75 4.85 -7.37
N LEU A 26 -1.52 3.77 -7.26
CA LEU A 26 -2.77 3.77 -6.48
C LEU A 26 -2.53 4.10 -5.00
N GLN A 27 -1.52 3.49 -4.40
CA GLN A 27 -1.12 3.78 -3.01
C GLN A 27 -0.67 5.25 -2.85
N LEU A 28 0.05 5.79 -3.82
CA LEU A 28 0.45 7.19 -3.82
C LEU A 28 -0.76 8.12 -3.92
N THR A 29 -1.72 7.85 -4.80
CA THR A 29 -2.95 8.65 -4.93
C THR A 29 -3.73 8.70 -3.62
N VAL A 30 -3.88 7.56 -2.94
CA VAL A 30 -4.52 7.51 -1.62
C VAL A 30 -3.72 8.32 -0.60
N ALA A 31 -2.39 8.19 -0.60
CA ALA A 31 -1.52 8.95 0.31
C ALA A 31 -1.61 10.46 0.07
N GLU A 32 -1.57 10.92 -1.18
CA GLU A 32 -1.74 12.34 -1.56
C GLU A 32 -3.13 12.85 -1.13
N SER A 33 -4.18 12.04 -1.29
CA SER A 33 -5.54 12.42 -0.90
C SER A 33 -5.69 12.61 0.62
N ILE A 34 -5.06 11.75 1.43
CA ILE A 34 -5.05 11.87 2.89
C ILE A 34 -4.21 13.08 3.32
N LEU A 35 -3.04 13.29 2.71
CA LEU A 35 -2.14 14.39 3.07
C LEU A 35 -2.66 15.78 2.65
N ALA A 36 -3.64 15.84 1.74
CA ALA A 36 -4.32 17.07 1.37
C ALA A 36 -5.43 17.49 2.37
N GLN A 37 -5.74 16.66 3.37
CA GLN A 37 -6.76 16.96 4.37
C GLN A 37 -6.25 17.88 5.49
N ASP A 38 -7.16 18.39 6.32
CA ASP A 38 -6.85 19.19 7.48
C ASP A 38 -6.01 18.40 8.51
N PRO A 39 -4.81 18.88 8.89
CA PRO A 39 -3.94 18.16 9.82
C PRO A 39 -4.54 17.94 11.22
N SER A 40 -5.35 18.88 11.73
CA SER A 40 -6.01 18.76 13.04
C SER A 40 -7.09 17.69 13.02
N LEU A 41 -7.83 17.57 11.91
CA LEU A 41 -8.79 16.49 11.73
C LEU A 41 -8.07 15.13 11.66
N CYS A 42 -6.99 15.02 10.89
CA CYS A 42 -6.19 13.79 10.83
C CYS A 42 -5.60 13.41 12.21
N SER A 43 -5.07 14.37 12.97
CA SER A 43 -4.54 14.09 14.31
C SER A 43 -5.63 13.60 15.26
N TYR A 44 -6.83 14.18 15.21
CA TYR A 44 -7.94 13.71 16.03
C TYR A 44 -8.34 12.27 15.68
N MET A 45 -8.40 11.92 14.39
CA MET A 45 -8.77 10.56 13.98
C MET A 45 -7.69 9.52 14.30
N ASP A 46 -6.42 9.84 14.11
CA ASP A 46 -5.34 8.85 14.20
C ASP A 46 -4.65 8.83 15.57
N VAL A 47 -4.45 9.98 16.23
CA VAL A 47 -3.71 10.06 17.51
C VAL A 47 -4.62 9.75 18.70
N GLU A 48 -5.86 10.23 18.68
CA GLU A 48 -6.81 9.99 19.78
C GLU A 48 -7.48 8.62 19.70
N ASN A 49 -7.30 7.89 18.59
CA ASN A 49 -7.84 6.55 18.44
C ASN A 49 -6.95 5.53 19.18
N PRO A 50 -7.46 4.86 20.24
CA PRO A 50 -6.67 3.95 21.06
C PRO A 50 -6.18 2.72 20.29
N SER A 51 -6.84 2.35 19.19
CA SER A 51 -6.45 1.21 18.35
C SER A 51 -5.34 1.55 17.35
N SER A 52 -5.03 2.82 17.13
CA SER A 52 -4.03 3.23 16.13
C SER A 52 -2.63 2.73 16.44
N LEU A 53 -2.24 2.71 17.72
CA LEU A 53 -0.92 2.24 18.13
C LEU A 53 -0.81 0.71 17.97
N ASP A 54 -1.83 -0.03 18.37
CA ASP A 54 -1.87 -1.48 18.21
C ASP A 54 -1.86 -1.88 16.72
N PHE A 55 -2.62 -1.15 15.90
CA PHE A 55 -2.59 -1.33 14.45
C PHE A 55 -1.19 -1.06 13.88
N LEU A 56 -0.52 0.01 14.32
CA LEU A 56 0.84 0.33 13.86
C LEU A 56 1.82 -0.80 14.18
N HIS A 57 1.79 -1.35 15.39
CA HIS A 57 2.64 -2.47 15.78
C HIS A 57 2.37 -3.73 14.95
N ALA A 58 1.09 -4.06 14.73
CA ALA A 58 0.71 -5.18 13.88
C ALA A 58 1.20 -4.97 12.43
N PHE A 59 1.06 -3.75 11.91
CA PHE A 59 1.51 -3.39 10.57
C PHE A 59 3.03 -3.48 10.43
N GLN A 60 3.79 -3.02 11.43
CA GLN A 60 5.26 -3.16 11.44
C GLN A 60 5.70 -4.63 11.40
N LYS A 61 4.99 -5.52 12.11
CA LYS A 61 5.27 -6.97 12.07
C LYS A 61 5.08 -7.56 10.68
N GLU A 62 4.01 -7.15 9.99
CA GLU A 62 3.75 -7.59 8.61
C GLU A 62 4.80 -7.02 7.63
N LEU A 63 5.27 -5.78 7.84
CA LEU A 63 6.39 -5.23 7.07
C LEU A 63 7.69 -6.01 7.28
N GLY A 64 7.99 -6.43 8.51
CA GLY A 64 9.14 -7.29 8.80
C GLY A 64 9.06 -8.64 8.09
N THR A 65 7.87 -9.25 8.08
CA THR A 65 7.63 -10.50 7.32
C THR A 65 7.89 -10.30 5.82
N LEU A 66 7.41 -9.19 5.25
CA LEU A 66 7.65 -8.87 3.84
C LEU A 66 9.14 -8.62 3.56
N GLU A 67 9.84 -7.91 4.45
CA GLU A 67 11.28 -7.68 4.34
C GLU A 67 12.05 -9.01 4.32
N GLU A 68 11.73 -9.95 5.21
CA GLU A 68 12.34 -11.28 5.24
C GLU A 68 12.12 -12.05 3.94
N LEU A 69 10.89 -12.05 3.41
CA LEU A 69 10.57 -12.71 2.14
C LEU A 69 11.37 -12.11 0.98
N LEU A 70 11.45 -10.78 0.91
CA LEU A 70 12.16 -10.07 -0.16
C LEU A 70 13.68 -10.26 -0.08
N SER A 71 14.25 -10.19 1.13
CA SER A 71 15.70 -10.31 1.36
C SER A 71 16.23 -11.72 1.08
N HIS A 72 15.42 -12.76 1.34
CA HIS A 72 15.76 -14.14 0.98
C HIS A 72 15.37 -14.53 -0.45
N HIS A 73 14.75 -13.63 -1.22
CA HIS A 73 14.14 -13.93 -2.52
C HIS A 73 13.16 -15.11 -2.45
N ASP A 74 12.44 -15.27 -1.33
CA ASP A 74 11.51 -16.37 -1.11
C ASP A 74 10.20 -16.12 -1.85
N ARG A 75 10.19 -16.51 -3.12
CA ARG A 75 9.02 -16.41 -3.99
C ARG A 75 7.86 -17.28 -3.49
N GLY A 76 8.15 -18.48 -2.98
CA GLY A 76 7.11 -19.42 -2.53
C GLY A 76 6.38 -18.90 -1.30
N GLY A 77 7.13 -18.44 -0.30
CA GLY A 77 6.57 -17.82 0.90
C GLY A 77 5.79 -16.54 0.60
N PHE A 78 6.25 -15.75 -0.38
CA PHE A 78 5.50 -14.57 -0.85
C PHE A 78 4.15 -14.95 -1.47
N GLU A 79 4.12 -15.91 -2.39
CA GLU A 79 2.89 -16.37 -3.05
C GLU A 79 1.89 -16.97 -2.04
N GLU A 80 2.37 -17.76 -1.07
CA GLU A 80 1.55 -18.31 0.01
C GLU A 80 0.94 -17.21 0.88
N LYS A 81 1.78 -16.28 1.37
CA LYS A 81 1.33 -15.15 2.19
C LYS A 81 0.33 -14.28 1.43
N PHE A 82 0.57 -14.03 0.14
CA PHE A 82 -0.35 -13.29 -0.72
C PHE A 82 -1.72 -13.97 -0.79
N MET A 83 -1.76 -15.28 -1.06
CA MET A 83 -3.02 -16.04 -1.12
C MET A 83 -3.75 -16.05 0.22
N ALA A 84 -3.02 -16.28 1.32
CA ALA A 84 -3.56 -16.26 2.66
C ALA A 84 -4.20 -14.89 2.97
N THR A 85 -3.48 -13.79 2.71
CA THR A 85 -4.01 -12.44 2.87
C THR A 85 -5.21 -12.17 1.95
N ALA A 86 -5.13 -12.55 0.67
CA ALA A 86 -6.22 -12.35 -0.28
C ALA A 86 -7.51 -13.06 0.14
N SER A 87 -7.41 -14.23 0.77
CA SER A 87 -8.58 -14.99 1.27
C SER A 87 -9.36 -14.31 2.39
N LEU A 88 -8.74 -13.35 3.10
CA LEU A 88 -9.40 -12.56 4.14
C LEU A 88 -10.35 -11.50 3.58
N TYR A 89 -10.20 -11.13 2.31
CA TYR A 89 -11.01 -10.11 1.68
C TYR A 89 -12.10 -10.75 0.80
N SER A 90 -13.34 -10.29 0.93
CA SER A 90 -14.38 -10.68 -0.02
C SER A 90 -14.04 -10.11 -1.41
N ARG A 91 -14.28 -10.88 -2.47
CA ARG A 91 -14.25 -10.38 -3.86
C ARG A 91 -15.46 -9.48 -4.12
N GLY A 92 -15.62 -8.41 -3.34
CA GLY A 92 -16.63 -7.37 -3.53
C GLY A 92 -16.27 -6.44 -4.69
N GLU A 93 -17.18 -5.51 -5.01
CA GLU A 93 -17.09 -4.57 -6.14
C GLU A 93 -15.73 -3.83 -6.27
N THR A 94 -15.06 -3.58 -5.14
CA THR A 94 -13.75 -2.91 -5.08
C THR A 94 -12.62 -3.73 -5.71
N ALA A 95 -12.68 -5.07 -5.63
CA ALA A 95 -11.73 -5.95 -6.30
C ALA A 95 -11.88 -5.87 -7.83
N MET A 96 -13.11 -5.77 -8.33
CA MET A 96 -13.40 -5.63 -9.76
C MET A 96 -12.97 -4.28 -10.33
N ALA A 97 -13.05 -3.19 -9.55
CA ALA A 97 -12.59 -1.86 -9.98
C ALA A 97 -11.06 -1.84 -10.17
N THR A 98 -10.33 -2.50 -9.27
CA THR A 98 -8.87 -2.61 -9.36
C THR A 98 -8.46 -3.56 -10.47
N GLU A 99 -9.16 -4.67 -10.66
CA GLU A 99 -8.91 -5.63 -11.77
C GLU A 99 -9.09 -4.98 -13.15
N LYS A 100 -10.06 -4.07 -13.32
CA LYS A 100 -10.20 -3.28 -14.55
C LYS A 100 -8.99 -2.38 -14.83
N VAL A 101 -8.42 -1.79 -13.78
CA VAL A 101 -7.19 -0.97 -13.89
C VAL A 101 -6.00 -1.84 -14.27
N TYR A 102 -5.84 -3.01 -13.65
CA TYR A 102 -4.78 -3.96 -14.02
C TYR A 102 -4.92 -4.47 -15.45
N ARG A 103 -6.12 -4.92 -15.86
CA ARG A 103 -6.37 -5.39 -17.23
C ARG A 103 -6.14 -4.31 -18.29
N ALA A 104 -6.51 -3.06 -18.00
CA ALA A 104 -6.23 -1.94 -18.89
C ALA A 104 -4.73 -1.69 -19.07
N ILE A 105 -3.92 -1.98 -18.05
CA ILE A 105 -2.47 -1.80 -18.09
C ILE A 105 -1.78 -2.99 -18.76
N GLU A 106 -2.29 -4.22 -18.57
CA GLU A 106 -1.84 -5.41 -19.31
C GLU A 106 -2.13 -5.30 -20.81
N ALA A 107 -3.29 -4.77 -21.19
CA ALA A 107 -3.68 -4.58 -22.59
C ALA A 107 -2.85 -3.52 -23.35
N ASN A 108 -2.10 -2.67 -22.64
CA ASN A 108 -1.19 -1.67 -23.23
C ASN A 108 0.27 -2.16 -23.28
N ARG A 109 0.52 -3.44 -23.02
CA ARG A 109 1.84 -4.07 -23.05
C ARG A 109 2.10 -4.94 -24.29
N GLU A 110 1.15 -4.99 -25.22
CA GLU A 110 1.31 -5.47 -26.61
C GLU A 110 1.47 -4.29 -27.57
#